data_AF-A0A8H6F9S4-F1
#
_entry.id   AF-A0A8H6F9S4-F1
#
_cell.length_a   1.000
_cell.length_b   1.000
_cell.length_c   1.000
_cell.angle_alpha   90.00
_cell.angle_beta   90.00
_cell.angle_gamma   90.00
#
_symmetry.space_group_name_H-M   'P 1'
#
loop_
_entity.id
_entity.type
_entity.pdbx_description
1 polymer ?
#
loop_
_entity_poly.entity_id
_entity_poly.type
_entity_poly.pdbx_seq_one_letter_code
_entity_poly.pdbx_strand_id
1 'polypeptide(L)'
;MHTSLQVIVTLLNLVPLIAAIPSFIGHTRSDNFTRLPPSVSTYQQELGPRLSKNATLYFPNSSGYINDTERWAANTKSNFSVVVVPGTAQDVGATVSFADTYNVPFLAVNKGHGGAAGLATVYNGIQIYVRALDDIEVSEDGNSASMGGGVYQDQLVNYLFDRGKAACS
;
A
#
# COMPACT_ATOMS: atom_id res chain seq x y z
N MET A 1 15.32 18.23 -28.02
CA MET A 1 14.05 17.55 -28.32
C MET A 1 13.77 16.60 -27.16
N HIS A 2 12.90 16.98 -26.23
CA HIS A 2 12.47 16.11 -25.13
C HIS A 2 11.16 15.42 -25.55
N THR A 3 11.19 14.10 -25.65
CA THR A 3 10.01 13.29 -25.93
C THR A 3 9.31 12.99 -24.60
N SER A 4 8.08 13.49 -24.44
CA SER A 4 7.26 13.24 -23.25
C SER A 4 6.78 11.79 -23.25
N LEU A 5 7.09 11.04 -22.19
CA LEU A 5 6.54 9.69 -21.98
C LEU A 5 5.17 9.77 -21.30
N GLN A 6 4.23 8.93 -21.74
CA GLN A 6 3.01 8.69 -20.98
C GLN A 6 3.30 7.62 -19.91
N VAL A 7 3.17 7.99 -18.64
CA VAL A 7 3.23 7.05 -17.52
C VAL A 7 1.87 6.34 -17.47
N ILE A 8 1.81 5.11 -17.97
CA ILE A 8 0.61 4.28 -17.89
C ILE A 8 0.79 3.30 -16.73
N VAL A 9 0.03 3.49 -15.66
CA VAL A 9 -0.13 2.50 -14.58
C VAL A 9 -0.94 1.34 -15.13
N THR A 10 -0.27 0.36 -15.75
CA THR A 10 -0.95 -0.79 -16.36
C THR A 10 -1.15 -1.88 -15.29
N LEU A 11 -2.36 -1.95 -14.72
CA LEU A 11 -2.83 -3.15 -14.04
C LEU A 11 -3.01 -4.25 -15.11
N LEU A 12 -2.15 -5.27 -15.13
CA LEU A 12 -2.32 -6.41 -16.02
C LEU A 12 -3.63 -7.16 -15.67
N ASN A 13 -4.63 -7.04 -16.54
CA ASN A 13 -5.84 -7.84 -16.53
C ASN A 13 -5.59 -9.19 -17.22
N LEU A 14 -5.80 -10.30 -16.52
CA LEU A 14 -6.19 -11.56 -17.16
C LEU A 14 -6.81 -12.57 -16.18
N VAL A 15 -8.09 -12.38 -15.84
CA VAL A 15 -9.10 -13.44 -15.61
C VAL A 15 -10.50 -12.85 -15.89
N PRO A 16 -11.37 -13.46 -16.72
CA PRO A 16 -12.76 -13.08 -16.75
C PRO A 16 -13.45 -13.78 -15.57
N LEU A 17 -13.56 -13.09 -14.43
CA LEU A 17 -14.39 -13.57 -13.33
C LEU A 17 -15.52 -12.57 -13.13
N ILE A 18 -16.73 -13.07 -13.38
CA ILE A 18 -18.05 -12.48 -13.10
C ILE A 18 -17.95 -11.30 -12.14
N ALA A 19 -18.27 -10.11 -12.65
CA ALA A 19 -18.49 -8.92 -11.84
C ALA A 19 -19.71 -9.15 -10.94
N ALA A 20 -19.52 -9.77 -9.78
CA ALA A 20 -20.31 -9.42 -8.61
C ALA A 20 -19.79 -8.06 -8.19
N ILE A 21 -20.43 -6.99 -8.68
CA ILE A 21 -20.22 -5.63 -8.19
C ILE A 21 -20.48 -5.71 -6.69
N PRO A 22 -19.46 -5.58 -5.80
CA PRO A 22 -19.77 -5.29 -4.43
C PRO A 22 -20.30 -3.87 -4.51
N SER A 23 -21.61 -3.73 -4.38
CA SER A 23 -22.26 -2.46 -4.25
C SER A 23 -21.43 -1.64 -3.27
N PHE A 24 -20.88 -0.51 -3.73
CA PHE A 24 -20.42 0.58 -2.88
C PHE A 24 -21.67 1.13 -2.17
N ILE A 25 -22.22 0.33 -1.26
CA ILE A 25 -23.18 0.79 -0.28
C ILE A 25 -22.28 1.43 0.77
N GLY A 26 -22.34 2.75 0.84
CA GLY A 26 -22.01 3.45 2.07
C GLY A 26 -22.82 2.81 3.18
N HIS A 27 -22.24 1.85 3.88
CA HIS A 27 -22.79 1.32 5.11
C HIS A 27 -22.40 2.32 6.19
N THR A 28 -23.18 3.38 6.32
CA THR A 28 -23.28 4.07 7.61
C THR A 28 -23.94 3.10 8.58
N ARG A 29 -23.15 2.27 9.28
CA ARG A 29 -23.68 1.47 10.39
C ARG A 29 -22.60 1.18 11.44
N SER A 30 -22.64 2.01 12.49
CA SER A 30 -22.42 1.78 13.93
C SER A 30 -21.61 0.60 14.51
N ASP A 31 -20.93 -0.24 13.74
CA ASP A 31 -20.49 -1.55 14.25
C ASP A 31 -18.96 -1.62 14.48
N ASN A 32 -18.23 -0.52 14.18
CA ASN A 32 -16.76 -0.49 14.19
C ASN A 32 -16.11 -0.23 15.56
N PHE A 33 -16.86 -0.04 16.63
CA PHE A 33 -16.30 0.32 17.95
C PHE A 33 -16.14 -0.85 18.94
N THR A 34 -16.57 -2.07 18.61
CA THR A 34 -16.64 -3.17 19.60
C THR A 34 -15.77 -4.40 19.29
N ARG A 35 -15.15 -4.51 18.11
CA ARG A 35 -14.28 -5.66 17.80
C ARG A 35 -12.82 -5.33 18.10
N LEU A 36 -12.21 -6.07 19.03
CA LEU A 36 -10.78 -5.98 19.30
C LEU A 36 -10.01 -6.40 18.03
N PRO A 37 -8.89 -5.72 17.70
CA PRO A 37 -8.04 -6.16 16.59
C PRO A 37 -7.52 -7.59 16.84
N PRO A 38 -7.19 -8.35 15.78
CA PRO A 38 -6.53 -9.64 15.91
C PRO A 38 -5.29 -9.53 16.81
N SER A 39 -5.01 -10.59 17.57
CA SER A 39 -3.81 -10.62 18.40
C SER A 39 -2.55 -10.70 17.53
N VAL A 40 -1.41 -10.36 18.11
CA VAL A 40 -0.10 -10.52 17.45
C VAL A 40 0.10 -11.96 16.97
N SER A 41 -0.32 -12.95 17.75
CA SER A 41 -0.21 -14.37 17.36
C SER A 41 -1.08 -14.71 16.15
N THR A 42 -2.28 -14.13 16.01
CA THR A 42 -3.12 -14.34 14.82
C THR A 42 -2.45 -13.81 13.57
N TYR A 43 -1.87 -12.60 13.61
CA TYR A 43 -1.10 -12.08 12.48
C TYR A 43 0.09 -12.99 12.13
N GLN A 44 0.83 -13.44 13.14
CA GLN A 44 2.02 -14.29 12.93
C GLN A 44 1.69 -15.68 12.41
N GLN A 45 0.58 -16.28 12.84
CA GLN A 45 0.21 -17.65 12.49
C GLN A 45 -0.63 -17.75 11.22
N GLU A 46 -1.40 -16.72 10.90
CA GLU A 46 -2.36 -16.79 9.79
C GLU A 46 -2.05 -15.88 8.62
N LEU A 47 -1.50 -14.68 8.87
CA LEU A 47 -1.05 -13.78 7.80
C LEU A 47 0.41 -14.07 7.44
N GLY A 48 1.30 -14.15 8.43
CA GLY A 48 2.75 -14.35 8.25
C GLY A 48 3.12 -15.46 7.24
N PRO A 49 2.54 -16.68 7.34
CA PRO A 49 2.86 -17.77 6.42
C PRO A 49 2.35 -17.58 4.98
N ARG A 50 1.42 -16.64 4.76
CA ARG A 50 0.89 -16.30 3.43
C ARG A 50 1.70 -15.22 2.73
N LEU A 51 2.59 -14.54 3.45
CA LEU A 51 3.43 -13.50 2.91
C LEU A 51 4.74 -14.07 2.36
N SER A 52 5.33 -13.34 1.42
CA SER A 52 6.63 -13.63 0.86
C SER A 52 7.74 -13.49 1.91
N LYS A 53 8.90 -14.10 1.65
CA LYS A 53 10.08 -13.99 2.53
C LYS A 53 10.60 -12.56 2.70
N ASN A 54 10.27 -11.68 1.77
CA ASN A 54 10.70 -10.27 1.78
C ASN A 54 9.69 -9.37 2.51
N ALA A 55 8.51 -9.90 2.87
CA ALA A 55 7.53 -9.15 3.63
C ALA A 55 7.93 -9.05 5.10
N THR A 56 7.56 -7.95 5.75
CA THR A 56 7.82 -7.72 7.17
C THR A 56 6.57 -7.27 7.90
N LEU A 57 6.38 -7.77 9.13
CA LEU A 57 5.35 -7.32 10.06
C LEU A 57 6.00 -6.52 11.19
N TYR A 58 5.58 -5.27 11.37
CA TYR A 58 5.95 -4.47 12.53
C TYR A 58 4.75 -4.27 13.45
N PHE A 59 4.94 -4.58 14.73
CA PHE A 59 3.95 -4.42 15.78
C PHE A 59 4.25 -3.19 16.64
N PRO A 60 3.25 -2.65 17.38
CA PRO A 60 3.47 -1.54 18.30
C PRO A 60 4.69 -1.75 19.21
N ASN A 61 5.40 -0.67 19.50
CA ASN A 61 6.65 -0.62 20.28
C ASN A 61 7.92 -1.16 19.59
N SER A 62 7.83 -1.65 18.34
CA SER A 62 9.03 -1.91 17.54
C SER A 62 9.55 -0.64 16.87
N SER A 63 10.86 -0.54 16.65
CA SER A 63 11.47 0.59 15.93
C SER A 63 10.94 0.72 14.50
N GLY A 64 10.76 -0.41 13.80
CA GLY A 64 10.16 -0.43 12.47
C GLY A 64 8.74 0.14 12.45
N TYR A 65 7.91 -0.20 13.43
CA TYR A 65 6.56 0.37 13.55
C TYR A 65 6.61 1.87 13.78
N ILE A 66 7.48 2.34 14.69
CA ILE A 66 7.61 3.77 15.00
C ILE A 66 8.02 4.54 13.74
N ASN A 67 9.05 4.08 13.04
CA ASN A 67 9.56 4.72 11.83
C ASN A 67 8.53 4.70 10.69
N ASP A 68 7.83 3.59 10.51
CA ASP A 68 6.93 3.41 9.38
C ASP A 68 5.53 4.02 9.61
N THR A 69 5.19 4.38 10.86
CA THR A 69 3.93 5.09 11.19
C THR A 69 4.13 6.58 11.44
N GLU A 70 5.37 7.07 11.41
CA GLU A 70 5.69 8.49 11.49
C GLU A 70 5.13 9.22 10.25
N ARG A 71 4.14 10.10 10.46
CA ARG A 71 3.59 10.95 9.41
C ARG A 71 4.34 12.28 9.36
N TRP A 72 4.45 12.85 8.15
CA TRP A 72 5.01 14.19 7.95
C TRP A 72 4.26 15.27 8.78
N ALA A 73 2.94 15.13 8.97
CA ALA A 73 2.14 15.98 9.83
C ALA A 73 2.05 15.38 11.23
N ALA A 74 2.81 15.94 12.18
CA ALA A 74 3.02 15.47 13.56
C ALA A 74 1.74 15.28 14.43
N ASN A 75 0.55 15.64 13.93
CA ASN A 75 -0.66 15.79 14.73
C ASN A 75 -1.67 14.62 14.61
N THR A 76 -1.33 13.53 13.90
CA THR A 76 -2.19 12.34 13.84
C THR A 76 -1.37 11.05 13.93
N LYS A 77 -1.06 10.62 15.16
CA LYS A 77 -0.57 9.24 15.37
C LYS A 77 -1.71 8.28 15.05
N SER A 78 -1.72 7.74 13.83
CA SER A 78 -2.61 6.63 13.49
C SER A 78 -2.22 5.42 14.35
N ASN A 79 -3.18 4.88 15.10
CA ASN A 79 -2.99 3.73 15.97
C ASN A 79 -3.29 2.43 15.20
N PHE A 80 -2.33 1.94 14.41
CA PHE A 80 -2.46 0.67 13.70
C PHE A 80 -2.17 -0.52 14.63
N SER A 81 -2.85 -1.64 14.43
CA SER A 81 -2.53 -2.88 15.15
C SER A 81 -1.26 -3.55 14.62
N VAL A 82 -0.95 -3.32 13.34
CA VAL A 82 0.24 -3.85 12.66
C VAL A 82 0.55 -3.00 11.42
N VAL A 83 1.83 -2.87 11.09
CA VAL A 83 2.31 -2.41 9.79
C VAL A 83 2.81 -3.62 9.01
N VAL A 84 2.30 -3.80 7.80
CA VAL A 84 2.77 -4.78 6.83
C VAL A 84 3.58 -4.06 5.77
N VAL A 85 4.85 -4.40 5.64
CA VAL A 85 5.70 -4.01 4.51
C VAL A 85 5.70 -5.18 3.52
N PRO A 86 4.90 -5.16 2.44
CA PRO A 86 4.88 -6.21 1.44
C PRO A 86 6.21 -6.25 0.68
N GLY A 87 6.68 -7.45 0.35
CA GLY A 87 7.82 -7.66 -0.56
C GLY A 87 7.39 -7.87 -2.02
N THR A 88 6.11 -8.13 -2.27
CA THR A 88 5.52 -8.38 -3.59
C THR A 88 4.09 -7.84 -3.67
N ALA A 89 3.52 -7.74 -4.88
CA ALA A 89 2.12 -7.37 -5.07
C ALA A 89 1.15 -8.42 -4.45
N GLN A 90 1.56 -9.68 -4.42
CA GLN A 90 0.79 -10.79 -3.83
C GLN A 90 0.63 -10.62 -2.32
N ASP A 91 1.64 -10.06 -1.64
CA ASP A 91 1.58 -9.78 -0.20
C ASP A 91 0.51 -8.72 0.13
N VAL A 92 0.32 -7.75 -0.76
CA VAL A 92 -0.77 -6.76 -0.64
C VAL A 92 -2.12 -7.47 -0.71
N GLY A 93 -2.30 -8.33 -1.72
CA GLY A 93 -3.54 -9.11 -1.88
C GLY A 93 -3.82 -10.03 -0.69
N ALA A 94 -2.81 -10.74 -0.19
CA ALA A 94 -2.92 -11.59 0.99
C ALA A 94 -3.31 -10.78 2.24
N THR A 95 -2.75 -9.59 2.41
CA THR A 95 -3.07 -8.69 3.52
C THR A 95 -4.49 -8.15 3.45
N VAL A 96 -4.95 -7.74 2.27
CA VAL A 96 -6.34 -7.29 2.06
C VAL A 96 -7.33 -8.43 2.31
N SER A 97 -7.05 -9.64 1.81
CA SER A 97 -7.88 -10.82 2.06
C SER A 97 -7.95 -11.19 3.54
N PHE A 98 -6.83 -11.10 4.26
CA PHE A 98 -6.80 -11.27 5.72
C PHE A 98 -7.63 -10.19 6.41
N ALA A 99 -7.47 -8.92 6.02
CA ALA A 99 -8.22 -7.80 6.58
C ALA A 99 -9.74 -7.98 6.41
N ASP A 100 -10.18 -8.43 5.24
CA ASP A 100 -11.57 -8.76 4.93
C ASP A 100 -12.08 -9.93 5.81
N THR A 101 -11.31 -11.02 5.89
CA THR A 101 -11.63 -12.21 6.71
C THR A 101 -11.86 -11.84 8.19
N TYR A 102 -11.04 -10.94 8.72
CA TYR A 102 -11.09 -10.51 10.10
C TYR A 102 -11.93 -9.25 10.32
N ASN A 103 -12.47 -8.66 9.25
CA ASN A 103 -13.19 -7.39 9.26
C ASN A 103 -12.39 -6.26 9.96
N VAL A 104 -11.11 -6.15 9.59
CA VAL A 104 -10.16 -5.15 10.11
C VAL A 104 -9.96 -4.07 9.06
N PRO A 105 -10.12 -2.77 9.39
CA PRO A 105 -9.87 -1.71 8.43
C PRO A 105 -8.39 -1.68 8.05
N PHE A 106 -8.09 -1.37 6.79
CA PHE A 106 -6.72 -1.25 6.32
C PHE A 106 -6.49 0.05 5.56
N LEU A 107 -5.23 0.47 5.49
CA LEU A 107 -4.79 1.64 4.75
C LEU A 107 -3.48 1.36 4.01
N ALA A 108 -3.49 1.49 2.68
CA ALA A 108 -2.26 1.49 1.89
C ALA A 108 -1.56 2.86 1.98
N VAL A 109 -0.25 2.85 2.22
CA VAL A 109 0.57 4.07 2.41
C VAL A 109 1.82 4.00 1.53
N ASN A 110 2.15 5.12 0.87
CA ASN A 110 3.45 5.37 0.24
C ASN A 110 3.98 6.74 0.73
N LYS A 111 5.13 6.74 1.42
CA LYS A 111 5.87 7.88 2.01
C LYS A 111 5.07 8.94 2.79
N GLY A 112 3.83 8.68 3.17
CA GLY A 112 3.07 9.50 4.12
C GLY A 112 2.70 10.92 3.66
N HIS A 113 2.97 11.30 2.40
CA HIS A 113 2.69 12.64 1.85
C HIS A 113 1.22 12.85 1.43
N GLY A 114 0.38 11.82 1.48
CA GLY A 114 -1.05 11.94 1.23
C GLY A 114 -1.69 12.90 2.23
N GLY A 115 -2.14 14.06 1.75
CA GLY A 115 -2.97 14.99 2.50
C GLY A 115 -4.45 14.68 2.25
N ALA A 116 -5.10 13.98 3.17
CA ALA A 116 -6.55 13.87 3.17
C ALA A 116 -7.03 13.64 4.60
N ALA A 117 -7.95 14.48 5.06
CA ALA A 117 -8.62 14.36 6.35
C ALA A 117 -9.30 12.98 6.58
N GLY A 118 -9.44 12.13 5.55
CA GLY A 118 -9.87 10.74 5.65
C GLY A 118 -8.79 9.74 6.11
N LEU A 119 -7.50 10.09 6.08
CA LEU A 119 -6.38 9.22 6.49
C LEU A 119 -6.27 9.04 8.01
N ALA A 120 -6.93 9.91 8.78
CA ALA A 120 -7.00 9.85 10.25
C ALA A 120 -8.11 8.91 10.77
N THR A 121 -8.82 8.19 9.88
CA THR A 121 -10.02 7.41 10.24
C THR A 121 -9.76 5.93 10.50
N VAL A 122 -8.57 5.41 10.15
CA VAL A 122 -8.22 4.00 10.41
C VAL A 122 -7.63 3.88 11.81
N TYR A 123 -8.38 3.26 12.71
CA TYR A 123 -8.00 2.98 14.08
C TYR A 123 -8.01 1.47 14.33
N ASN A 124 -7.01 0.95 15.06
CA ASN A 124 -6.79 -0.49 15.28
C ASN A 124 -6.76 -1.31 13.97
N GLY A 125 -6.34 -0.68 12.88
CA GLY A 125 -6.32 -1.27 11.54
C GLY A 125 -4.94 -1.73 11.09
N ILE A 126 -4.85 -2.18 9.84
CA ILE A 126 -3.61 -2.61 9.19
C ILE A 126 -3.07 -1.49 8.31
N GLN A 127 -1.83 -1.05 8.55
CA GLN A 127 -1.12 -0.23 7.57
C GLN A 127 -0.42 -1.16 6.56
N ILE A 128 -0.65 -0.95 5.27
CA ILE A 128 0.06 -1.63 4.17
C ILE A 128 1.06 -0.64 3.59
N TYR A 129 2.31 -0.71 4.01
CA TYR A 129 3.34 0.23 3.58
C TYR A 129 4.09 -0.29 2.35
N VAL A 130 3.65 0.12 1.16
CA VAL A 130 4.13 -0.42 -0.13
C VAL A 130 5.53 0.05 -0.55
N ARG A 131 6.36 0.57 0.36
CA ARG A 131 7.66 1.19 0.05
C ARG A 131 8.68 0.26 -0.62
N ALA A 132 8.54 -1.05 -0.45
CA ALA A 132 9.44 -2.03 -1.08
C ALA A 132 8.98 -2.44 -2.50
N LEU A 133 7.86 -1.91 -2.99
CA LEU A 133 7.41 -2.09 -4.37
C LEU A 133 7.87 -0.89 -5.20
N ASP A 134 9.17 -0.66 -5.28
CA ASP A 134 9.80 0.56 -5.82
C ASP A 134 10.54 0.37 -7.16
N ASP A 135 10.26 -0.74 -7.86
CA ASP A 135 10.80 -1.00 -9.19
C ASP A 135 10.26 -0.03 -10.25
N ILE A 136 11.12 0.34 -11.20
CA ILE A 136 10.78 1.12 -12.40
C ILE A 136 11.38 0.43 -13.61
N GLU A 137 10.56 0.16 -14.61
CA GLU A 137 10.96 -0.45 -15.88
C GLU A 137 10.47 0.42 -17.04
N VAL A 138 11.36 0.69 -17.99
CA VAL A 138 11.00 1.39 -19.23
C VAL A 138 10.81 0.33 -20.31
N SER A 139 9.68 0.43 -21.02
CA SER A 139 9.42 -0.37 -22.23
C SER A 139 10.57 -0.31 -23.24
N GLU A 140 10.75 -1.38 -24.02
CA GLU A 140 11.82 -1.47 -25.03
C GLU A 140 11.76 -0.34 -26.07
N ASP A 141 10.55 0.09 -26.45
CA ASP A 141 10.34 1.21 -27.38
C ASP A 141 10.61 2.58 -26.76
N GLY A 142 10.81 2.62 -25.44
CA GLY A 142 11.11 3.81 -24.67
C GLY A 142 9.93 4.75 -24.49
N ASN A 143 8.70 4.37 -24.82
CA ASN A 143 7.55 5.28 -24.84
C ASN A 143 6.68 5.21 -23.58
N SER A 144 6.87 4.18 -22.76
CA SER A 144 6.16 3.99 -21.50
C SER A 144 7.10 3.48 -20.40
N ALA A 145 6.70 3.71 -19.15
CA ALA A 145 7.35 3.14 -17.98
C ALA A 145 6.30 2.52 -17.06
N SER A 146 6.58 1.31 -16.57
CA SER A 146 5.85 0.67 -15.47
C SER A 146 6.59 0.95 -14.16
N MET A 147 5.83 1.12 -13.09
CA MET A 147 6.40 1.40 -11.77
C MET A 147 5.59 0.72 -10.67
N GLY A 148 6.27 0.25 -9.64
CA GLY A 148 5.64 -0.28 -8.45
C GLY A 148 4.96 0.81 -7.62
N GLY A 149 4.00 0.42 -6.78
CA GLY A 149 3.20 1.37 -5.97
C GLY A 149 3.99 2.12 -4.88
N GLY A 150 5.22 1.69 -4.59
CA GLY A 150 6.17 2.32 -3.67
C GLY A 150 7.04 3.40 -4.30
N VAL A 151 7.06 3.51 -5.63
CA VAL A 151 7.82 4.56 -6.33
C VAL A 151 7.27 5.93 -5.96
N TYR A 152 8.16 6.88 -5.71
CA TYR A 152 7.83 8.26 -5.36
C TYR A 152 8.38 9.24 -6.40
N GLN A 153 7.83 10.46 -6.40
CA GLN A 153 8.05 11.45 -7.45
C GLN A 153 9.54 11.69 -7.76
N ASP A 154 10.35 12.00 -6.75
CA ASP A 154 11.77 12.30 -6.97
C ASP A 154 12.55 11.10 -7.54
N GLN A 155 12.21 9.87 -7.11
CA GLN A 155 12.82 8.65 -7.64
C GLN A 155 12.48 8.48 -9.13
N LEU A 156 11.20 8.65 -9.50
CA LEU A 156 10.74 8.54 -10.88
C LEU A 156 11.38 9.60 -11.78
N VAL A 157 11.39 10.85 -11.33
CA VAL A 157 11.97 11.97 -12.08
C VAL A 157 13.45 11.75 -12.33
N ASN A 158 14.23 11.40 -11.31
CA ASN A 158 15.66 11.14 -11.46
C ASN A 158 15.93 9.95 -12.38
N TYR A 159 15.22 8.83 -12.19
CA TYR A 159 15.38 7.62 -12.99
C TYR A 159 15.14 7.86 -14.49
N LEU A 160 14.11 8.66 -14.83
CA LEU A 160 13.79 9.02 -16.20
C LEU A 160 14.76 10.06 -16.76
N PHE A 161 15.15 11.05 -15.96
CA PHE A 161 16.09 12.09 -16.37
C PHE A 161 17.44 11.51 -16.80
N ASP A 162 17.98 10.57 -16.02
CA ASP A 162 19.24 9.86 -16.35
C ASP A 162 19.17 9.08 -17.68
N ARG A 163 17.96 8.84 -18.19
CA ARG A 163 17.68 8.17 -19.48
C ARG A 163 17.24 9.14 -20.57
N GLY A 164 17.39 10.46 -20.35
CA GLY A 164 17.00 11.51 -21.30
C GLY A 164 15.48 11.68 -21.44
N LYS A 165 14.70 11.20 -20.47
CA LYS A 165 13.24 11.21 -20.46
C LYS A 165 12.71 12.15 -19.36
N ALA A 166 11.45 12.56 -19.49
CA ALA A 166 10.78 13.36 -18.46
C ALA A 166 9.42 12.74 -18.14
N ALA A 167 9.06 12.72 -16.86
CA ALA A 167 7.68 12.55 -16.43
C ALA A 167 7.00 13.92 -16.48
N CYS A 168 5.82 14.01 -17.08
CA CYS A 168 4.99 15.21 -16.95
C CYS A 168 4.39 15.22 -15.54
N SER A 169 4.53 16.35 -14.84
CA SER A 169 3.85 16.62 -13.57
C SER A 169 2.38 16.96 -13.79
#